data_AF-A0A951PNH4-F1
#
_entry.id   AF-A0A951PNH4-F1
#
_cell.length_a   1.000
_cell.length_b   1.000
_cell.length_c   1.000
_cell.angle_alpha   90.00
_cell.angle_beta   90.00
_cell.angle_gamma   90.00
#
_symmetry.space_group_name_H-M   'P 1'
#
loop_
_entity.id
_entity.type
_entity.pdbx_description
1 polymer ?
#
loop_
_entity_poly.entity_id
_entity_poly.type
_entity_poly.pdbx_seq_one_letter_code
_entity_poly.pdbx_strand_id
1 'polypeptide(L)'
;MFKLELDMDTKFEQLGQDDILSLHAPTYGREFNVSSNNFASIYLKSPEFIEVIKRRLSIGEGIKNSLFANGLDSEVLRVGKKAWQKGKVRINVSVEFCPDEPEIDETAPSNEIPQPESPLDDIRQMMNQENQQL
;
A
#
# COMPACT_ATOMS: atom_id res chain seq x y z
N MET A 1 11.06 34.84 3.20
CA MET A 1 10.59 33.72 2.35
C MET A 1 10.50 32.53 3.27
N PHE A 2 9.31 32.25 3.79
CA PHE A 2 9.10 31.12 4.70
C PHE A 2 9.03 29.85 3.87
N LYS A 3 10.05 29.01 4.00
CA LYS A 3 10.03 27.65 3.48
C LYS A 3 9.08 26.89 4.40
N LEU A 4 7.86 26.61 3.93
CA LEU A 4 7.09 25.52 4.52
C LEU A 4 7.87 24.26 4.15
N GLU A 5 8.77 23.82 5.02
CA GLU A 5 9.10 22.41 5.10
C GLU A 5 7.82 21.73 5.62
N LEU A 6 6.95 21.39 4.68
CA LEU A 6 6.11 20.23 4.87
C LEU A 6 7.10 19.09 4.97
N ASP A 7 7.29 18.53 6.16
CA ASP A 7 7.82 17.19 6.30
C ASP A 7 6.93 16.28 5.45
N MET A 8 7.33 16.09 4.20
CA MET A 8 6.79 15.04 3.35
C MET A 8 7.37 13.77 3.94
N ASP A 9 6.56 13.15 4.80
CA ASP A 9 6.75 11.79 5.25
C ASP A 9 6.89 10.92 3.98
N THR A 10 8.14 10.66 3.58
CA THR A 10 8.52 10.08 2.29
C THR A 10 8.33 8.57 2.26
N LYS A 11 7.50 8.05 3.18
CA LYS A 11 7.22 6.62 3.31
C LYS A 11 6.28 6.10 2.22
N PHE A 12 5.61 6.99 1.49
CA PHE A 12 4.71 6.62 0.41
C PHE A 12 5.45 6.49 -0.92
N GLU A 13 5.37 5.29 -1.50
CA GLU A 13 5.94 4.98 -2.80
C GLU A 13 4.82 4.79 -3.83
N GLN A 14 5.00 5.34 -5.03
CA GLN A 14 4.01 5.19 -6.09
C GLN A 14 3.98 3.75 -6.61
N LEU A 15 2.80 3.15 -6.66
CA LEU A 15 2.60 1.81 -7.20
C LEU A 15 2.75 1.78 -8.74
N GLY A 16 3.45 0.75 -9.22
CA GLY A 16 3.60 0.39 -10.62
C GLY A 16 2.33 -0.20 -11.23
N GLN A 17 2.36 -0.48 -12.53
CA GLN A 17 1.19 -0.94 -13.29
C GLN A 17 0.77 -2.37 -12.94
N ASP A 18 1.71 -3.20 -12.53
CA ASP A 18 1.48 -4.62 -12.20
C ASP A 18 1.33 -4.89 -10.71
N ASP A 19 1.48 -3.87 -9.86
CA ASP A 19 1.30 -4.00 -8.43
C ASP A 19 -0.17 -4.24 -8.10
N ILE A 20 -0.41 -5.19 -7.19
CA ILE A 20 -1.74 -5.66 -6.81
C ILE A 20 -2.07 -5.14 -5.41
N LEU A 21 -3.21 -4.47 -5.29
CA LEU A 21 -3.78 -4.05 -4.01
C LEU A 21 -4.69 -5.15 -3.47
N SER A 22 -4.60 -5.39 -2.16
CA SER A 22 -5.55 -6.20 -1.41
C SER A 22 -6.38 -5.27 -0.53
N LEU A 23 -7.68 -5.17 -0.80
CA LEU A 23 -8.61 -4.35 -0.02
C LEU A 23 -9.56 -5.24 0.77
N HIS A 24 -9.73 -4.99 2.07
CA HIS A 24 -10.70 -5.71 2.88
C HIS A 24 -12.13 -5.50 2.35
N ALA A 25 -12.76 -6.56 1.86
CA ALA A 25 -14.01 -6.49 1.12
C ALA A 25 -15.20 -5.99 1.97
N PRO A 26 -15.40 -6.45 3.22
CA PRO A 26 -16.48 -5.94 4.06
C PRO A 26 -16.40 -4.42 4.29
N THR A 27 -15.20 -3.84 4.33
CA THR A 27 -15.00 -2.40 4.50
C THR A 27 -15.16 -1.64 3.19
N TYR A 28 -14.51 -2.09 2.12
CA TYR A 28 -14.30 -1.26 0.93
C TYR A 28 -15.13 -1.68 -0.29
N GLY A 29 -15.65 -2.90 -0.34
CA GLY A 29 -16.36 -3.41 -1.53
C GLY A 29 -17.60 -2.59 -1.88
N ARG A 30 -18.42 -2.23 -0.88
CA ARG A 30 -19.60 -1.39 -1.08
C ARG A 30 -19.21 0.04 -1.48
N GLU A 31 -18.24 0.61 -0.78
CA GLU A 31 -17.80 1.99 -0.99
C GLU A 31 -17.25 2.20 -2.40
N PHE A 32 -16.55 1.22 -2.95
CA PHE A 32 -16.03 1.31 -4.32
C PHE A 32 -16.94 0.69 -5.38
N ASN A 33 -18.06 0.08 -4.99
CA ASN A 33 -18.92 -0.72 -5.86
C ASN A 33 -18.13 -1.80 -6.62
N VAL A 34 -17.28 -2.52 -5.90
CA VAL A 34 -16.46 -3.62 -6.41
C VAL A 34 -16.88 -4.91 -5.70
N SER A 35 -17.26 -5.92 -6.47
CA SER A 35 -17.66 -7.22 -5.92
C SER A 35 -16.44 -7.98 -5.44
N SER A 36 -16.51 -8.53 -4.24
CA SER A 36 -15.52 -9.49 -3.75
C SER A 36 -15.88 -10.93 -4.07
N ASN A 37 -17.00 -11.21 -4.75
CA ASN A 37 -17.45 -12.58 -5.10
C ASN A 37 -17.37 -13.56 -3.90
N ASN A 38 -17.78 -13.10 -2.72
CA ASN A 38 -17.75 -13.83 -1.44
C ASN A 38 -16.34 -14.06 -0.85
N PHE A 39 -15.29 -13.46 -1.40
CA PHE A 39 -13.97 -13.39 -0.78
C PHE A 39 -13.92 -12.29 0.29
N ALA A 40 -13.04 -12.50 1.29
CA ALA A 40 -12.79 -11.55 2.38
C ALA A 40 -12.03 -10.30 1.91
N SER A 41 -11.29 -10.41 0.81
CA SER A 41 -10.54 -9.32 0.19
C SER A 41 -10.86 -9.21 -1.29
N ILE A 42 -10.71 -7.99 -1.81
CA ILE A 42 -10.75 -7.65 -3.23
C ILE A 42 -9.31 -7.46 -3.68
N TYR A 43 -8.95 -8.10 -4.79
CA TYR A 43 -7.64 -7.94 -5.41
C TYR A 43 -7.80 -7.23 -6.74
N LEU A 44 -6.96 -6.21 -6.97
CA LEU A 44 -6.97 -5.45 -8.21
C LEU A 44 -5.61 -4.81 -8.48
N LYS A 45 -5.25 -4.63 -9.74
CA LYS A 45 -4.03 -3.89 -10.09
C LYS A 45 -4.19 -2.41 -9.79
N SER A 46 -3.07 -1.72 -9.53
CA SER A 46 -3.05 -0.27 -9.31
C SER A 46 -3.81 0.54 -10.39
N PRO A 47 -3.64 0.28 -11.71
CA PRO A 47 -4.41 0.98 -12.75
C PRO A 47 -5.92 0.70 -12.68
N GLU A 48 -6.33 -0.50 -12.29
CA GLU A 48 -7.75 -0.86 -12.13
C GLU A 48 -8.37 -0.07 -10.98
N PHE A 49 -7.61 0.17 -9.92
CA PHE A 49 -8.07 0.98 -8.78
C PHE A 49 -8.28 2.43 -9.19
N ILE A 50 -7.34 2.97 -9.98
CA ILE A 50 -7.46 4.33 -10.52
C ILE A 50 -8.76 4.47 -11.35
N GLU A 51 -9.10 3.48 -12.17
CA GLU A 51 -10.34 3.48 -12.95
C GLU A 51 -11.58 3.41 -12.06
N VAL A 52 -11.53 2.64 -10.96
CA VAL A 52 -12.59 2.62 -9.95
C VAL A 52 -12.77 4.02 -9.35
N ILE A 53 -11.69 4.69 -8.93
CA ILE A 53 -11.75 6.05 -8.37
C ILE A 53 -12.31 7.05 -9.39
N LYS A 54 -11.83 7.03 -10.64
CA LYS A 54 -12.34 7.91 -11.70
C LYS A 54 -13.84 7.71 -11.97
N ARG A 55 -14.35 6.47 -11.90
CA ARG A 55 -15.78 6.17 -12.07
C ARG A 55 -16.62 6.75 -10.93
N ARG A 56 -16.11 6.73 -9.71
CA ARG A 56 -16.82 7.23 -8.50
C ARG A 56 -16.97 8.74 -8.47
N LEU A 57 -16.19 9.49 -9.25
CA LEU A 57 -16.36 10.93 -9.36
C LEU A 57 -17.66 11.26 -10.13
N SER A 58 -18.57 11.96 -9.46
CA SER A 58 -19.84 12.48 -9.99
C SER A 58 -19.64 13.63 -10.98
N ILE A 59 -18.92 13.36 -12.06
CA ILE A 59 -18.59 14.29 -13.14
C ILE A 59 -19.16 13.71 -14.44
N GLY A 60 -19.83 14.54 -15.24
CA GLY A 60 -20.40 14.11 -16.53
C GLY A 60 -19.33 13.56 -17.48
N GLU A 61 -19.67 12.51 -18.23
CA GLU A 61 -18.71 11.72 -19.03
C GLU A 61 -17.89 12.55 -20.03
N GLY A 62 -18.51 13.54 -20.68
CA GLY A 62 -17.80 14.45 -21.59
C GLY A 62 -16.73 15.30 -20.91
N ILE A 63 -16.99 15.74 -19.67
CA ILE A 63 -16.03 16.50 -18.86
C ILE A 63 -14.97 15.57 -18.28
N LYS A 64 -15.36 14.36 -17.85
CA LYS A 64 -14.46 13.36 -17.26
C LYS A 64 -13.30 13.01 -18.19
N ASN A 65 -13.60 12.73 -19.47
CA ASN A 65 -12.56 12.46 -20.46
C ASN A 65 -11.59 13.63 -20.65
N SER A 66 -12.12 14.85 -20.71
CA SER A 66 -11.28 16.05 -20.83
C SER A 66 -10.43 16.26 -19.56
N LEU A 67 -11.00 16.05 -18.38
CA LEU A 67 -10.32 16.27 -17.10
C LEU A 67 -9.16 15.29 -16.85
N PHE A 68 -9.29 14.03 -17.25
CA PHE A 68 -8.29 12.99 -17.03
C PHE A 68 -7.37 12.72 -18.23
N ALA A 69 -7.66 13.23 -19.43
CA ALA A 69 -6.81 13.06 -20.61
C ALA A 69 -6.28 14.39 -21.17
N ASN A 70 -7.14 15.16 -21.84
CA ASN A 70 -6.72 16.29 -22.71
C ASN A 70 -6.58 17.64 -21.98
N GLY A 71 -7.07 17.73 -20.75
CA GLY A 71 -7.24 18.95 -19.98
C GLY A 71 -8.49 19.76 -20.37
N LEU A 72 -9.02 20.49 -19.39
CA LEU A 72 -10.10 21.48 -19.54
C LEU A 72 -9.49 22.87 -19.71
N ASP A 73 -9.99 23.64 -20.67
CA ASP A 73 -9.60 25.04 -20.82
C ASP A 73 -9.93 25.82 -19.54
N SER A 74 -8.95 26.55 -19.03
CA SER A 74 -9.03 27.24 -17.74
C SER A 74 -8.05 28.41 -17.66
N GLU A 75 -8.24 29.27 -16.67
CA GLU A 75 -7.32 30.34 -16.33
C GLU A 75 -6.84 30.16 -14.89
N VAL A 76 -5.54 30.36 -14.65
CA VAL A 76 -4.96 30.28 -13.30
C VAL A 76 -4.32 31.62 -12.93
N LEU A 77 -4.69 32.15 -11.76
CA LEU A 77 -4.00 33.25 -11.12
C LEU A 77 -3.01 32.69 -10.08
N ARG A 78 -1.72 32.71 -10.40
CA ARG A 78 -0.67 32.23 -9.48
C ARG A 78 -0.24 33.35 -8.54
N VAL A 79 0.10 32.98 -7.30
CA VAL A 79 0.71 33.91 -6.34
C VAL A 79 1.94 34.58 -6.97
N GLY A 80 2.04 35.91 -6.84
CA GLY A 80 3.11 36.71 -7.45
C GLY A 80 2.91 37.05 -8.93
N LYS A 81 1.84 36.60 -9.58
CA LYS A 81 1.49 37.01 -10.95
C LYS A 81 0.42 38.10 -10.91
N LYS A 82 0.56 39.09 -11.79
CA LYS A 82 -0.34 40.26 -11.87
C LYS A 82 -1.61 40.02 -12.69
N ALA A 83 -1.71 38.88 -13.38
CA ALA A 83 -2.82 38.58 -14.28
C ALA A 83 -3.12 37.08 -14.36
N TRP A 84 -4.34 36.76 -14.78
CA TRP A 84 -4.79 35.41 -15.13
C TRP A 84 -4.02 34.86 -16.32
N GLN A 85 -3.66 33.57 -16.26
CA GLN A 85 -2.98 32.86 -17.33
C GLN A 85 -3.92 31.81 -17.94
N LYS A 86 -4.29 31.98 -19.21
CA LYS A 86 -5.00 30.97 -20.00
C LYS A 86 -4.15 29.72 -20.20
N GLY A 87 -4.78 28.57 -20.09
CA GLY A 87 -4.16 27.27 -20.28
C GLY A 87 -5.17 26.15 -20.14
N LYS A 88 -4.68 24.96 -19.77
CA LYS A 88 -5.51 23.79 -19.49
C LYS A 88 -5.21 23.24 -18.10
N VAL A 89 -6.24 22.74 -17.44
CA VAL A 89 -6.13 21.99 -16.18
C VAL A 89 -6.49 20.53 -16.41
N ARG A 90 -5.68 19.63 -15.87
CA ARG A 90 -5.95 18.18 -15.85
C ARG A 90 -5.69 17.65 -14.44
N ILE A 91 -6.37 16.56 -14.09
CA ILE A 91 -6.13 15.84 -12.83
C ILE A 91 -5.37 14.56 -13.15
N ASN A 92 -4.27 14.34 -12.43
CA ASN A 92 -3.58 13.07 -12.42
C ASN A 92 -3.90 12.36 -11.10
N VAL A 93 -4.18 11.06 -11.16
CA VAL A 93 -4.47 10.22 -9.98
C VAL A 93 -3.36 9.18 -9.91
N SER A 94 -2.58 9.22 -8.83
CA SER A 94 -1.61 8.19 -8.48
C SER A 94 -2.14 7.36 -7.30
N VAL A 95 -1.67 6.13 -7.20
CA VAL A 95 -1.86 5.28 -6.03
C VAL A 95 -0.50 5.12 -5.39
N GLU A 96 -0.43 5.40 -4.09
CA GLU A 96 0.80 5.35 -3.32
C GLU A 96 0.60 4.39 -2.14
N PHE A 97 1.66 3.70 -1.76
CA PHE A 97 1.66 2.71 -0.70
C PHE A 97 2.77 3.01 0.30
N CYS A 98 2.44 2.96 1.58
CA CYS A 98 3.39 3.03 2.67
C CYS A 98 3.43 1.64 3.31
N PRO A 99 4.51 0.87 3.15
CA PRO A 99 4.66 -0.38 3.90
C PRO A 99 4.76 -0.06 5.39
N ASP A 100 4.21 -0.93 6.22
CA ASP A 100 4.47 -0.88 7.66
C ASP A 100 5.96 -1.15 7.91
N GLU A 101 6.51 -0.53 8.96
CA GLU A 101 7.88 -0.84 9.39
C GLU A 101 7.97 -2.34 9.70
N PRO A 102 8.98 -3.05 9.20
CA PRO A 102 9.11 -4.48 9.46
C PRO A 102 9.15 -4.69 10.98
N GLU A 103 8.29 -5.57 11.48
CA GLU A 103 8.46 -6.10 12.84
C GLU A 103 9.88 -6.67 12.89
N ILE A 104 10.74 -6.07 13.69
CA ILE A 104 12.09 -6.56 13.91
C ILE A 104 11.89 -7.88 14.64
N ASP A 105 11.92 -9.00 13.90
CA ASP A 105 12.01 -10.31 14.52
C ASP A 105 13.24 -10.27 15.44
N GLU A 106 13.03 -10.32 16.76
CA GLU A 106 14.09 -10.46 17.77
C GLU A 106 14.82 -11.83 17.67
N THR A 107 14.79 -12.47 16.49
CA THR A 107 15.45 -13.73 16.17
C THR A 107 16.53 -13.58 15.09
N ALA A 108 17.18 -12.41 15.01
CA ALA A 108 18.57 -12.40 14.55
C ALA A 108 19.40 -13.23 15.55
N PRO A 109 20.29 -14.14 15.09
CA PRO A 109 20.90 -15.16 15.93
C PRO A 109 21.77 -14.50 17.00
N SER A 110 21.24 -14.42 18.22
CA SER A 110 22.04 -14.14 19.40
C SER A 110 23.06 -15.26 19.51
N ASN A 111 24.33 -14.89 19.53
CA ASN A 111 25.48 -15.74 19.81
C ASN A 111 25.11 -16.88 20.77
N GLU A 112 25.44 -18.12 20.37
CA GLU A 112 25.27 -19.35 21.15
C GLU A 112 25.53 -19.11 22.65
N ILE A 113 24.46 -18.98 23.42
CA ILE A 113 24.51 -19.15 24.87
C ILE A 113 24.53 -20.66 25.07
N PRO A 114 25.57 -21.26 25.68
CA PRO A 114 25.55 -22.68 25.98
C PRO A 114 24.34 -22.93 26.89
N GLN A 115 23.36 -23.69 26.43
CA GLN A 115 22.26 -24.09 27.30
C GLN A 115 22.87 -24.89 28.46
N PRO A 116 22.57 -24.54 29.72
CA PRO A 116 22.94 -25.42 30.82
C PRO A 116 22.20 -26.75 30.62
N GLU A 117 22.93 -27.88 30.71
CA GLU A 117 22.36 -29.21 30.54
C GLU A 117 21.11 -29.35 31.41
N SER A 118 20.00 -29.67 30.76
CA SER A 118 18.70 -29.77 31.42
C SER A 118 18.64 -31.09 32.17
N PRO A 119 18.10 -31.16 33.40
CA PRO A 119 17.94 -32.42 34.14
C PRO A 119 17.03 -33.45 33.44
N LEU A 120 16.37 -33.07 32.33
CA LEU A 120 15.61 -33.95 31.44
C LEU A 120 16.45 -34.54 30.30
N ASP A 121 17.68 -34.08 30.07
CA ASP A 121 18.56 -34.59 29.01
C ASP A 121 19.10 -35.98 29.35
N ASP A 122 19.34 -36.27 30.63
CA ASP A 122 19.73 -37.61 31.10
C ASP A 122 18.66 -38.66 30.77
N ILE A 123 17.38 -38.31 30.91
CA ILE A 123 16.25 -39.20 30.61
C ILE A 123 16.16 -39.50 29.11
N ARG A 124 16.44 -38.52 28.25
CA ARG A 124 16.44 -38.69 26.79
C ARG A 124 17.57 -39.60 26.34
N GLN A 125 18.74 -39.53 26.99
CA GLN A 125 19.86 -40.43 26.71
C GLN A 125 19.53 -41.88 27.10
N MET A 126 18.91 -42.10 28.24
CA MET A 126 18.51 -43.44 28.69
C MET A 126 17.52 -44.11 27.72
N MET A 127 16.51 -43.37 27.24
CA MET A 127 15.52 -43.89 26.28
C MET A 127 16.14 -44.30 24.93
N ASN A 128 17.18 -43.60 24.47
CA ASN A 128 17.82 -43.91 23.20
C ASN A 128 18.77 -45.11 23.29
N GLN A 129 19.31 -45.42 24.48
CA GLN A 129 20.14 -46.60 24.70
C GLN A 129 19.33 -47.90 24.79
N GLU A 130 18.10 -47.85 25.31
CA GLU A 130 17.21 -49.02 25.38
C GLU A 130 16.75 -49.51 24.00
N ASN A 131 16.60 -48.61 23.02
CA ASN A 131 16.19 -48.96 21.65
C ASN A 131 17.30 -49.62 20.80
N GLN A 132 18.47 -49.91 21.37
CA GLN A 132 19.60 -50.53 20.67
C GLN A 132 19.95 -51.94 21.15
N GLN A 133 19.15 -52.54 22.06
CA GLN A 133 19.42 -53.90 22.58
C GLN A 133 18.32 -54.93 22.28
N LEU A 134 17.45 -54.67 21.29
CA LEU A 134 16.48 -55.65 20.77
C LEU A 134 16.53 -55.74 19.25
#